data_AF-F3ZXG5-F1
#
_entry.id   AF-F3ZXG5-F1
#
_cell.length_a   1.000
_cell.length_b   1.000
_cell.length_c   1.000
_cell.angle_alpha   90.00
_cell.angle_beta   90.00
_cell.angle_gamma   90.00
#
_symmetry.space_group_name_H-M   'P 1'
#
loop_
_entity.id
_entity.type
_entity.pdbx_description
1 polymer ?
#
loop_
_entity_poly.entity_id
_entity_poly.type
_entity_poly.pdbx_seq_one_letter_code
_entity_poly.pdbx_strand_id
1 'polypeptide(L)'
;MANCVVCGRKLTNPSSAKRGMGPVCYSRYLKRQETEVRQEKFADIYLKNIGNGDIVLKRIDGRPATNVPHRQVRHSTTGYEWGYNGSGPADLSLNILLMFVDAEVADFLHQDFKQEYIAVLPEEGGIITRNDILHWIARKYGNYQLKFVI
;
A
#
# COMPACT_ATOMS: atom_id res chain seq x y z
N MET A 1 -15.56 39.58 -17.60
CA MET A 1 -15.30 39.14 -16.21
C MET A 1 -15.49 37.64 -16.16
N ALA A 2 -14.51 36.89 -15.65
CA ALA A 2 -14.55 35.43 -15.65
C ALA A 2 -15.19 34.88 -14.36
N ASN A 3 -15.78 33.70 -14.41
CA ASN A 3 -16.31 32.98 -13.26
C ASN A 3 -15.49 31.71 -13.01
N CYS A 4 -15.43 31.27 -11.75
CA CYS A 4 -14.79 30.03 -11.36
C CYS A 4 -15.53 28.85 -12.00
N VAL A 5 -14.83 28.01 -12.74
CA VAL A 5 -15.41 26.82 -13.40
C VAL A 5 -15.92 25.76 -12.41
N VAL A 6 -15.45 25.78 -11.15
CA VAL A 6 -15.85 24.81 -10.11
C VAL A 6 -17.05 25.30 -9.30
N CYS A 7 -17.04 26.56 -8.87
CA CYS A 7 -18.05 27.08 -7.93
C CYS A 7 -18.87 28.24 -8.48
N GLY A 8 -18.69 28.64 -9.74
CA GLY A 8 -19.44 29.70 -10.42
C GLY A 8 -19.14 31.14 -9.93
N ARG A 9 -18.39 31.32 -8.85
CA ARG A 9 -18.11 32.66 -8.29
C ARG A 9 -17.30 33.53 -9.24
N LYS A 10 -17.65 34.81 -9.29
CA LYS A 10 -16.94 35.83 -10.08
C LYS A 10 -15.48 35.96 -9.64
N LEU A 11 -14.57 35.95 -10.61
CA LEU A 11 -13.14 36.05 -10.41
C LEU A 11 -12.70 37.50 -10.63
N THR A 12 -12.31 38.15 -9.54
CA THR A 12 -11.83 39.54 -9.54
C THR A 12 -10.30 39.63 -9.62
N ASN A 13 -9.59 38.61 -9.15
CA ASN A 13 -8.14 38.53 -9.24
C ASN A 13 -7.70 38.06 -10.64
N PRO A 14 -6.81 38.79 -11.35
CA PRO A 14 -6.37 38.45 -12.71
C PRO A 14 -5.75 37.06 -12.85
N SER A 15 -4.95 36.61 -11.88
CA SER A 15 -4.35 35.27 -11.87
C SER A 15 -5.42 34.18 -11.75
N SER A 16 -6.44 34.42 -10.92
CA SER A 16 -7.58 33.51 -10.80
C SER A 16 -8.42 33.46 -12.08
N ALA A 17 -8.66 34.62 -12.69
CA ALA A 17 -9.36 34.73 -13.96
C ALA A 17 -8.61 34.01 -15.09
N LYS A 18 -7.27 34.17 -15.17
CA LYS A 18 -6.43 33.49 -16.17
C LYS A 18 -6.49 31.97 -16.06
N ARG A 19 -6.52 31.40 -14.85
CA ARG A 19 -6.65 29.95 -14.64
C ARG A 19 -8.10 29.45 -14.61
N GLY A 20 -9.09 30.34 -14.74
CA GLY A 20 -10.52 29.99 -14.71
C GLY A 20 -11.03 29.45 -13.35
N MET A 21 -10.21 29.46 -12.30
CA MET A 21 -10.55 28.83 -11.02
C MET A 21 -10.18 29.73 -9.83
N GLY A 22 -11.08 29.84 -8.86
CA GLY A 22 -10.84 30.58 -7.63
C GLY A 22 -9.77 29.92 -6.75
N PRO A 23 -9.07 30.67 -5.88
CA PRO A 23 -7.92 30.18 -5.13
C PRO A 23 -8.23 28.96 -4.24
N VAL A 24 -9.38 28.96 -3.56
CA VAL A 24 -9.81 27.84 -2.71
C VAL A 24 -10.11 26.59 -3.53
N CYS A 25 -10.85 26.74 -4.64
CA CYS A 25 -11.15 25.64 -5.56
C CYS A 25 -9.88 25.09 -6.20
N TYR A 26 -8.96 25.97 -6.58
CA TYR A 26 -7.69 25.61 -7.19
C TYR A 26 -6.77 24.84 -6.23
N SER A 27 -6.68 25.27 -4.97
CA SER A 27 -5.93 24.53 -3.94
C SER A 27 -6.50 23.12 -3.71
N ARG A 28 -7.84 22.97 -3.67
CA ARG A 28 -8.49 21.66 -3.57
C ARG A 28 -8.25 20.79 -4.80
N TYR A 29 -8.29 21.38 -5.99
CA TYR A 29 -8.00 20.70 -7.25
C TYR A 29 -6.57 20.17 -7.28
N LEU A 30 -5.58 20.98 -6.88
CA LEU A 30 -4.18 20.56 -6.81
C LEU A 30 -3.98 19.40 -5.81
N LYS A 31 -4.57 19.49 -4.61
CA LYS A 31 -4.49 18.43 -3.61
C LYS A 31 -5.11 17.12 -4.10
N ARG A 32 -6.20 17.21 -4.86
CA ARG A 32 -6.86 16.04 -5.48
C ARG A 32 -6.00 15.43 -6.57
N GLN A 33 -5.46 16.25 -7.48
CA GLN A 33 -4.51 15.83 -8.52
C GLN A 33 -3.26 15.17 -7.92
N GLU A 34 -2.67 15.73 -6.87
CA GLU A 34 -1.54 15.12 -6.15
C GLU A 34 -1.91 13.76 -5.55
N THR A 35 -3.12 13.62 -5.02
CA THR A 35 -3.60 12.36 -4.46
C THR A 35 -3.84 11.31 -5.53
N GLU A 36 -4.45 11.70 -6.65
CA GLU A 36 -4.73 10.85 -7.82
C GLU A 36 -3.42 10.39 -8.48
N VAL A 37 -2.48 11.30 -8.75
CA VAL A 37 -1.14 10.98 -9.26
C VAL A 37 -0.38 10.06 -8.31
N ARG A 38 -0.50 10.26 -6.98
CA ARG A 38 0.13 9.37 -5.99
C ARG A 38 -0.49 7.98 -6.02
N GLN A 39 -1.81 7.86 -6.10
CA GLN A 39 -2.52 6.58 -6.20
C GLN A 39 -2.17 5.84 -7.49
N GLU A 40 -2.10 6.54 -8.62
CA GLU A 40 -1.69 5.98 -9.91
C GLU A 40 -0.22 5.54 -9.91
N LYS A 41 0.69 6.33 -9.34
CA LYS A 41 2.11 5.99 -9.23
C LYS A 41 2.35 4.78 -8.33
N PHE A 42 1.59 4.66 -7.24
CA PHE A 42 1.52 3.43 -6.48
C PHE A 42 0.97 2.31 -7.38
N ALA A 43 -0.19 2.44 -8.01
CA ALA A 43 -0.71 1.38 -8.90
C ALA A 43 0.27 0.90 -10.00
N ASP A 44 1.03 1.81 -10.64
CA ASP A 44 1.95 1.52 -11.75
C ASP A 44 3.26 0.82 -11.29
N ILE A 45 3.76 1.12 -10.09
CA ILE A 45 4.85 0.33 -9.46
C ILE A 45 4.35 -1.10 -9.14
N TYR A 46 3.05 -1.28 -8.90
CA TYR A 46 2.45 -2.49 -8.30
C TYR A 46 1.82 -3.45 -9.32
N LEU A 47 1.76 -3.09 -10.61
CA LEU A 47 1.15 -3.91 -11.67
C LEU A 47 2.18 -4.69 -12.50
N LYS A 48 3.47 -4.40 -12.39
CA LYS A 48 4.48 -4.96 -13.30
C LYS A 48 4.89 -6.41 -13.03
N ASN A 49 4.59 -6.99 -11.87
CA ASN A 49 5.12 -8.33 -11.54
C ASN A 49 4.17 -9.14 -10.65
N ILE A 50 3.59 -10.23 -11.18
CA ILE A 50 3.01 -11.42 -10.49
C ILE A 50 1.48 -11.55 -10.60
N GLY A 51 0.98 -12.27 -11.61
CA GLY A 51 -0.38 -12.82 -11.67
C GLY A 51 -1.52 -11.87 -11.27
N ASN A 52 -2.58 -12.39 -10.63
CA ASN A 52 -3.63 -11.57 -10.01
C ASN A 52 -3.17 -10.92 -8.69
N GLY A 53 -1.96 -11.26 -8.20
CA GLY A 53 -1.31 -10.76 -6.99
C GLY A 53 -1.91 -11.22 -5.66
N ASP A 54 -2.84 -12.17 -5.66
CA ASP A 54 -3.34 -12.79 -4.44
C ASP A 54 -2.27 -13.69 -3.80
N ILE A 55 -2.22 -13.71 -2.46
CA ILE A 55 -1.28 -14.54 -1.71
C ILE A 55 -1.99 -15.82 -1.25
N VAL A 56 -1.47 -16.95 -1.68
CA VAL A 56 -1.99 -18.28 -1.33
C VAL A 56 -1.03 -18.91 -0.33
N LEU A 57 -1.57 -19.28 0.83
CA LEU A 57 -0.86 -19.93 1.92
C LEU A 57 -1.58 -21.24 2.21
N LYS A 58 -0.85 -22.35 2.21
CA LYS A 58 -1.40 -23.66 2.58
C LYS A 58 -0.33 -24.53 3.20
N ARG A 59 -0.74 -25.53 3.99
CA ARG A 59 0.16 -26.61 4.41
C ARG A 59 -0.02 -27.84 3.53
N ILE A 60 1.08 -28.40 3.04
CA ILE A 60 1.13 -29.70 2.36
C ILE A 60 1.97 -30.61 3.25
N ASP A 61 1.37 -31.68 3.77
CA ASP A 61 2.00 -32.61 4.72
C ASP A 61 2.62 -31.89 5.94
N GLY A 62 1.89 -30.90 6.48
CA GLY A 62 2.32 -30.06 7.60
C GLY A 62 3.34 -28.97 7.26
N ARG A 63 3.87 -28.95 6.03
CA ARG A 63 4.89 -27.99 5.59
C ARG A 63 4.27 -26.77 4.89
N PRO A 64 4.76 -25.55 5.18
CA PRO A 64 4.36 -24.33 4.49
C PRO A 64 4.58 -24.40 2.97
N ALA A 65 3.54 -24.07 2.20
CA ALA A 65 3.60 -23.92 0.75
C ALA A 65 2.88 -22.62 0.34
N THR A 66 3.54 -21.80 -0.48
CA THR A 66 3.02 -20.49 -0.89
C THR A 66 3.52 -20.06 -2.27
N ASN A 67 2.80 -19.15 -2.91
CA ASN A 67 3.23 -18.47 -4.13
C ASN A 67 4.12 -17.24 -3.88
N VAL A 68 4.46 -16.93 -2.62
CA VAL A 68 5.36 -15.83 -2.26
C VAL A 68 6.81 -16.22 -2.58
N PRO A 69 7.55 -15.42 -3.37
CA PRO A 69 8.96 -15.67 -3.63
C PRO A 69 9.83 -15.27 -2.42
N HIS A 70 10.77 -16.14 -2.05
CA HIS A 70 11.74 -15.90 -0.97
C HIS A 70 12.92 -15.03 -1.42
N ARG A 71 12.63 -13.75 -1.67
CA ARG A 71 13.61 -12.75 -2.18
C ARG A 71 14.58 -12.25 -1.12
N GLN A 72 14.15 -12.15 0.13
CA GLN A 72 14.99 -11.78 1.26
C GLN A 72 14.82 -12.78 2.41
N VAL A 73 15.94 -13.31 2.89
CA VAL A 73 16.00 -14.14 4.10
C VAL A 73 16.64 -13.28 5.18
N ARG A 74 15.84 -12.64 6.04
CA ARG A 74 16.34 -11.73 7.09
C ARG A 74 16.18 -12.28 8.48
N HIS A 75 15.04 -12.92 8.76
CA HIS A 75 14.68 -13.26 10.15
C HIS A 75 14.62 -14.76 10.42
N SER A 76 14.39 -15.61 9.40
CA SER A 76 14.21 -17.05 9.56
C SER A 76 15.19 -17.85 8.70
N THR A 77 16.00 -18.69 9.33
CA THR A 77 16.78 -19.73 8.64
C THR A 77 15.95 -20.99 8.34
N THR A 78 14.74 -21.08 8.89
CA THR A 78 13.85 -22.26 8.82
C THR A 78 12.72 -22.13 7.80
N GLY A 79 12.62 -20.99 7.09
CA GLY A 79 11.61 -20.75 6.06
C GLY A 79 10.41 -19.92 6.55
N TYR A 80 9.38 -19.85 5.70
CA TYR A 80 8.13 -19.14 5.97
C TYR A 80 7.22 -19.90 6.92
N GLU A 81 6.51 -19.15 7.76
CA GLU A 81 5.52 -19.68 8.69
C GLU A 81 4.40 -18.64 8.88
N TRP A 82 3.27 -19.04 9.45
CA TRP A 82 2.12 -18.18 9.80
C TRP A 82 1.32 -18.77 10.97
N GLY A 83 0.34 -18.02 11.48
CA GLY A 83 -0.53 -18.42 12.58
C GLY A 83 0.05 -18.22 13.99
N TYR A 84 1.20 -17.55 14.08
CA TYR A 84 1.77 -17.12 15.36
C TYR A 84 2.68 -15.90 15.19
N ASN A 85 3.11 -15.30 16.29
CA ASN A 85 4.13 -14.26 16.28
C ASN A 85 5.54 -14.87 16.30
N GLY A 86 6.36 -14.57 15.30
CA GLY A 86 7.73 -15.07 15.24
C GLY A 86 8.52 -14.55 14.06
N SER A 87 9.72 -15.10 13.87
CA SER A 87 10.63 -14.74 12.79
C SER A 87 10.15 -15.24 11.42
N GLY A 88 9.68 -16.48 11.30
CA GLY A 88 9.12 -17.03 10.06
C GLY A 88 7.94 -16.18 9.53
N PRO A 89 6.94 -15.85 10.37
CA PRO A 89 5.86 -14.92 10.01
C PRO A 89 6.35 -13.51 9.65
N ALA A 90 7.39 -13.00 10.31
CA ALA A 90 7.99 -11.71 9.97
C ALA A 90 8.65 -11.73 8.58
N ASP A 91 9.40 -12.79 8.28
CA ASP A 91 10.09 -12.99 7.01
C ASP A 91 9.08 -13.14 5.85
N LEU A 92 8.00 -13.90 6.07
CA LEU A 92 6.89 -14.01 5.13
C LEU A 92 6.23 -12.65 4.88
N SER A 93 5.96 -11.90 5.94
CA SER A 93 5.35 -10.56 5.85
C SER A 93 6.19 -9.59 5.03
N LEU A 94 7.52 -9.59 5.25
CA LEU A 94 8.45 -8.75 4.50
C LEU A 94 8.44 -9.11 3.00
N ASN A 95 8.52 -10.40 2.67
CA ASN A 95 8.56 -10.83 1.28
C ASN A 95 7.23 -10.63 0.54
N ILE A 96 6.10 -10.76 1.23
CA ILE A 96 4.80 -10.35 0.68
C ILE A 96 4.84 -8.87 0.32
N LEU A 97 5.23 -8.00 1.25
CA LEU A 97 5.25 -6.56 1.00
C LEU A 97 6.24 -6.15 -0.10
N LEU A 98 7.38 -6.83 -0.23
CA LEU A 98 8.34 -6.63 -1.33
C LEU A 98 7.78 -6.96 -2.73
N MET A 99 6.61 -7.60 -2.82
CA MET A 99 5.88 -7.76 -4.08
C MET A 99 5.07 -6.52 -4.46
N PHE A 100 4.77 -5.65 -3.49
CA PHE A 100 3.88 -4.49 -3.66
C PHE A 100 4.62 -3.16 -3.52
N VAL A 101 5.59 -3.05 -2.61
CA VAL A 101 6.29 -1.80 -2.29
C VAL A 101 7.80 -1.97 -2.43
N ASP A 102 8.51 -0.84 -2.44
CA ASP A 102 9.97 -0.85 -2.33
C ASP A 102 10.43 -1.38 -0.96
N ALA A 103 11.73 -1.68 -0.87
CA ALA A 103 12.32 -2.33 0.29
C ALA A 103 12.26 -1.49 1.57
N GLU A 104 12.35 -0.16 1.47
CA GLU A 104 12.30 0.72 2.64
C GLU A 104 10.91 0.72 3.25
N VAL A 105 9.88 0.83 2.41
CA VAL A 105 8.49 0.79 2.85
C VAL A 105 8.10 -0.61 3.34
N ALA A 106 8.58 -1.67 2.68
CA ALA A 106 8.37 -3.04 3.14
C ALA A 106 8.98 -3.27 4.53
N ASP A 107 10.23 -2.84 4.73
CA ASP A 107 10.93 -2.95 6.02
C ASP A 107 10.20 -2.18 7.12
N PHE A 108 9.67 -1.00 6.83
CA PHE A 108 8.90 -0.25 7.80
C PHE A 108 7.57 -0.94 8.17
N LEU A 109 6.87 -1.52 7.19
CA LEU A 109 5.50 -2.00 7.37
C LEU A 109 5.38 -3.47 7.80
N HIS A 110 6.40 -4.31 7.58
CA HIS A 110 6.25 -5.77 7.70
C HIS A 110 5.86 -6.26 9.09
N GLN A 111 6.29 -5.58 10.16
CA GLN A 111 5.93 -6.00 11.53
C GLN A 111 4.45 -5.77 11.83
N ASP A 112 3.89 -4.65 11.36
CA ASP A 112 2.44 -4.39 11.48
C ASP A 112 1.64 -5.37 10.61
N PHE A 113 2.11 -5.63 9.38
CA PHE A 113 1.43 -6.58 8.49
C PHE A 113 1.43 -7.99 9.08
N LYS A 114 2.55 -8.39 9.69
CA LYS A 114 2.66 -9.66 10.42
C LYS A 114 1.59 -9.77 11.49
N GLN A 115 1.45 -8.76 12.34
CA GLN A 115 0.51 -8.81 13.46
C GLN A 115 -0.95 -8.88 12.99
N GLU A 116 -1.30 -8.14 11.93
CA GLU A 116 -2.69 -8.02 11.49
C GLU A 116 -3.15 -9.12 10.54
N TYR A 117 -2.25 -9.69 9.74
CA TYR A 117 -2.58 -10.74 8.77
C TYR A 117 -1.89 -12.05 9.10
N ILE A 118 -0.57 -12.08 9.15
CA ILE A 118 0.18 -13.35 9.10
C ILE A 118 0.14 -14.14 10.41
N ALA A 119 0.22 -13.45 11.56
CA ALA A 119 0.22 -14.08 12.88
C ALA A 119 -1.15 -14.59 13.31
N VAL A 120 -2.23 -14.10 12.70
CA VAL A 120 -3.62 -14.46 13.03
C VAL A 120 -4.27 -15.37 11.99
N LEU A 121 -3.55 -15.74 10.94
CA LEU A 121 -4.03 -16.70 9.95
C LEU A 121 -4.28 -18.07 10.59
N PRO A 122 -5.30 -18.82 10.12
CA PRO A 122 -5.46 -20.22 10.47
C PRO A 122 -4.21 -21.03 10.14
N GLU A 123 -3.96 -22.10 10.89
CA GLU A 123 -2.78 -22.96 10.72
C GLU A 123 -2.73 -23.55 9.30
N GLU A 124 -3.89 -23.96 8.77
CA GLU A 124 -4.07 -24.49 7.42
C GLU A 124 -3.71 -23.49 6.32
N GLY A 125 -3.65 -22.19 6.64
CA GLY A 125 -3.41 -21.10 5.71
C GLY A 125 -4.69 -20.45 5.20
N GLY A 126 -4.64 -19.85 4.01
CA GLY A 126 -5.73 -19.10 3.43
C GLY A 126 -5.31 -18.31 2.20
N ILE A 127 -6.23 -17.46 1.73
CA ILE A 127 -5.97 -16.51 0.64
C ILE A 127 -6.05 -15.10 1.21
N ILE A 128 -4.98 -14.32 1.04
CA ILE A 128 -5.01 -12.88 1.27
C ILE A 128 -5.13 -12.22 -0.10
N THR A 129 -6.21 -11.50 -0.34
CA THR A 129 -6.43 -10.91 -1.66
C THR A 129 -5.48 -9.75 -1.89
N ARG A 130 -5.08 -9.54 -3.16
CA ARG A 130 -4.30 -8.37 -3.57
C ARG A 130 -4.94 -7.09 -3.09
N ASN A 131 -6.26 -6.98 -3.24
CA ASN A 131 -6.99 -5.77 -2.92
C ASN A 131 -6.94 -5.44 -1.43
N ASP A 132 -7.04 -6.45 -0.56
CA ASP A 132 -6.92 -6.26 0.90
C ASP A 132 -5.52 -5.77 1.28
N ILE A 133 -4.48 -6.32 0.64
CA ILE A 133 -3.09 -5.88 0.85
C ILE A 133 -2.91 -4.43 0.41
N LEU A 134 -3.42 -4.05 -0.77
CA LEU A 134 -3.32 -2.68 -1.28
C LEU A 134 -4.06 -1.68 -0.39
N HIS A 135 -5.29 -2.01 0.03
CA HIS A 135 -6.06 -1.17 0.95
C HIS A 135 -5.35 -1.03 2.31
N TRP A 136 -4.77 -2.12 2.82
CA TRP A 136 -4.02 -2.09 4.05
C TRP A 136 -2.77 -1.20 3.94
N ILE A 137 -2.00 -1.34 2.85
CA ILE A 137 -0.82 -0.50 2.58
C ILE A 137 -1.25 0.97 2.48
N ALA A 138 -2.29 1.30 1.71
CA ALA A 138 -2.74 2.67 1.55
C ALA A 138 -3.11 3.32 2.91
N ARG A 139 -3.79 2.58 3.77
CA ARG A 139 -4.15 3.01 5.13
C ARG A 139 -2.91 3.24 6.00
N LYS A 140 -1.95 2.30 6.01
CA LYS A 140 -0.74 2.38 6.85
C LYS A 140 0.26 3.40 6.33
N TYR A 141 0.44 3.48 5.02
CA TYR A 141 1.35 4.41 4.38
C TYR A 141 0.91 5.87 4.51
N GLY A 142 -0.40 6.14 4.48
CA GLY A 142 -0.94 7.46 4.82
C GLY A 142 -0.53 7.89 6.23
N ASN A 143 -0.60 6.98 7.20
CA ASN A 143 -0.16 7.24 8.57
C ASN A 143 1.37 7.35 8.68
N TYR A 144 2.12 6.55 7.91
CA TYR A 144 3.58 6.66 7.81
C TYR A 144 3.97 8.06 7.35
N GLN A 145 3.46 8.52 6.20
CA GLN A 145 3.75 9.86 5.68
C GLN A 145 3.40 10.98 6.67
N LEU A 146 2.28 10.85 7.40
CA LEU A 146 1.93 11.81 8.44
C LEU A 146 2.96 11.85 9.58
N LYS A 147 3.55 10.71 9.99
CA LYS A 147 4.56 10.67 11.06
C LYS A 147 5.87 11.39 10.71
N PHE A 148 6.21 11.54 9.44
CA PHE A 148 7.45 12.22 8.98
C PHE A 148 7.24 13.69 8.62
N VAL A 149 6.01 14.20 8.73
CA VAL A 149 5.65 15.58 8.37
C VAL A 149 5.37 16.45 9.61
N ILE A 150 5.36 15.87 10.82
CA ILE A 150 5.13 16.57 12.10
C ILE A 150 6.44 16.86 12.82
#